data_AF-F7NEV2-F1
#
_entry.id   AF-F7NEV2-F1
#
_cell.length_a   1.000
_cell.length_b   1.000
_cell.length_c   1.000
_cell.angle_alpha   90.00
_cell.angle_beta   90.00
_cell.angle_gamma   90.00
#
_symmetry.space_group_name_H-M   'P 1'
#
loop_
_entity.id
_entity.type
_entity.pdbx_description
1 polymer ?
#
loop_
_entity_poly.entity_id
_entity_poly.type
_entity_poly.pdbx_seq_one_letter_code
_entity_poly.pdbx_strand_id
1 'polypeptide(L)'
;MQRNWSMAGKFAIGFVLIIVLFSTAGYFADQHLNASLTALQDAANERGQKLQALRAMKQAHLTMEKYSFAILNGFADSKQVDAYRQKYQAEAQAVNQAWNTYEAVAKDAGESQIWVDYAAARQVWQKEQDDLLKLQTQPLSGKVLQEIAVRTARHEASAGRDIEKYLSGLIRHNEQTLAEEQGKLAGDMDELRLILAGMTALITLVAAVLAVLLAGSDAGGTRRGFRRINGIE
;
A
#
# COMPACT_ATOMS: atom_id res chain seq x y z
N MET A 1 42.11 -30.07 -35.73
CA MET A 1 41.41 -31.34 -35.43
C MET A 1 39.99 -31.02 -34.95
N GLN A 2 38.99 -31.07 -35.83
CA GLN A 2 37.58 -30.99 -35.41
C GLN A 2 37.21 -32.36 -34.81
N ARG A 3 37.10 -32.42 -33.49
CA ARG A 3 36.52 -33.59 -32.81
C ARG A 3 35.05 -33.66 -33.27
N ASN A 4 34.67 -34.68 -34.03
CA ASN A 4 33.28 -34.92 -34.38
C ASN A 4 32.57 -35.49 -33.14
N TRP A 5 31.86 -34.63 -32.42
CA TRP A 5 31.01 -35.06 -31.31
C TRP A 5 29.83 -35.87 -31.84
N SER A 6 29.45 -36.95 -31.14
CA SER A 6 28.27 -37.73 -31.50
C SER A 6 27.02 -36.84 -31.44
N MET A 7 26.03 -37.16 -32.27
CA MET A 7 24.77 -36.42 -32.36
C MET A 7 24.11 -36.29 -30.97
N ALA A 8 24.14 -37.37 -30.18
CA ALA A 8 23.65 -37.39 -28.80
C ALA A 8 24.40 -36.41 -27.87
N GLY A 9 25.73 -36.25 -28.02
CA GLY A 9 26.50 -35.28 -27.24
C GLY A 9 26.15 -33.83 -27.57
N LYS A 10 25.79 -33.53 -28.83
CA LYS A 10 25.33 -32.20 -29.25
C LYS A 10 23.93 -31.88 -28.70
N PHE A 11 23.02 -32.86 -28.71
CA PHE A 11 21.70 -32.73 -28.09
C PHE A 11 21.79 -32.55 -26.57
N ALA A 12 22.66 -33.30 -25.89
CA ALA A 12 22.85 -33.20 -24.46
C ALA A 12 23.35 -31.81 -24.04
N ILE A 13 24.33 -31.23 -24.75
CA ILE A 13 24.82 -29.87 -24.46
C ILE A 13 23.74 -28.82 -24.71
N GLY A 14 23.01 -28.92 -25.83
CA GLY A 14 21.93 -27.98 -26.14
C GLY A 14 20.83 -28.01 -25.08
N PHE A 15 20.46 -29.21 -24.61
CA PHE A 15 19.46 -29.38 -23.56
C PHE A 15 19.93 -28.82 -22.21
N VAL A 16 21.19 -29.08 -21.82
CA VAL A 16 21.78 -28.51 -20.60
C VAL A 16 21.83 -26.98 -20.66
N LEU A 17 22.19 -26.40 -21.80
CA LEU A 17 22.17 -24.94 -22.00
C LEU A 17 20.76 -24.36 -21.83
N ILE A 18 19.75 -25.00 -22.42
CA ILE A 18 18.34 -24.59 -22.27
C ILE A 18 17.92 -24.65 -20.79
N ILE A 19 18.23 -25.74 -20.08
CA ILE A 19 17.92 -25.88 -18.65
C ILE A 19 18.59 -24.79 -17.82
N VAL A 20 19.87 -24.50 -18.07
CA VAL A 20 20.61 -23.46 -17.34
C VAL A 20 19.98 -22.09 -17.58
N LEU A 21 19.61 -21.78 -18.83
CA LEU A 21 18.93 -20.52 -19.16
C LEU A 21 17.56 -20.42 -18.47
N PHE A 22 16.74 -21.47 -18.50
CA PHE A 22 15.43 -21.48 -17.80
C PHE A 22 15.57 -21.35 -16.29
N SER A 23 16.55 -22.06 -15.70
CA SER A 23 16.80 -22.02 -14.25
C SER A 23 17.28 -20.64 -13.81
N THR A 24 18.13 -20.00 -14.62
CA THR A 24 18.64 -18.65 -14.36
C THR A 24 17.52 -17.62 -14.48
N ALA A 25 16.68 -17.73 -15.52
CA ALA A 25 15.48 -16.91 -15.70
C ALA A 25 14.55 -16.99 -14.48
N GLY A 26 14.25 -18.23 -14.06
CA GLY A 26 13.37 -18.50 -12.91
C GLY A 26 13.93 -17.93 -11.62
N TYR A 27 15.25 -18.04 -11.38
CA TYR A 27 15.89 -17.50 -10.20
C TYR A 27 15.82 -15.97 -10.14
N PHE A 28 16.13 -15.26 -11.23
CA PHE A 28 16.03 -13.80 -11.26
C PHE A 28 14.58 -13.32 -11.14
N ALA A 29 13.64 -14.01 -11.80
CA ALA A 29 12.22 -13.70 -11.69
C ALA A 29 11.74 -13.86 -10.24
N ASP A 30 12.08 -14.97 -9.57
CA ASP A 30 11.69 -15.25 -8.19
C ASP A 30 12.27 -14.22 -7.21
N GLN A 31 13.56 -13.85 -7.33
CA GLN A 31 14.15 -12.84 -6.46
C GLN A 31 13.48 -11.47 -6.61
N HIS A 32 13.23 -11.02 -7.84
CA HIS A 32 12.57 -9.73 -8.07
C HIS A 32 11.12 -9.75 -7.60
N LEU A 33 10.36 -10.81 -7.88
CA LEU A 33 8.98 -10.96 -7.42
C LEU A 33 8.90 -10.95 -5.89
N ASN A 34 9.72 -11.73 -5.21
CA ASN A 34 9.70 -11.82 -3.75
C ASN A 34 10.11 -10.51 -3.09
N ALA A 35 11.12 -9.81 -3.62
CA ALA A 35 11.52 -8.50 -3.10
C ALA A 35 10.40 -7.47 -3.25
N SER A 36 9.79 -7.37 -4.43
CA SER A 36 8.72 -6.39 -4.69
C SER A 36 7.42 -6.72 -3.93
N LEU A 37 7.07 -8.01 -3.79
CA LEU A 37 5.93 -8.44 -2.98
C LEU A 37 6.13 -8.16 -1.49
N THR A 38 7.34 -8.42 -0.97
CA THR A 38 7.67 -8.12 0.43
C THR A 38 7.58 -6.63 0.70
N ALA A 39 8.16 -5.81 -0.18
CA ALA A 39 8.09 -4.36 -0.07
C ALA A 39 6.65 -3.83 -0.10
N LEU A 40 5.79 -4.38 -0.98
CA LEU A 40 4.38 -4.00 -1.01
C LEU A 40 3.68 -4.42 0.28
N GLN A 41 3.94 -5.63 0.79
CA GLN A 41 3.28 -6.13 1.98
C GLN A 41 3.67 -5.33 3.22
N ASP A 42 4.94 -4.96 3.35
CA ASP A 42 5.43 -4.09 4.42
C ASP A 42 4.78 -2.71 4.34
N ALA A 43 4.73 -2.12 3.15
CA ALA A 43 4.12 -0.82 2.94
C ALA A 43 2.59 -0.85 3.20
N ALA A 44 1.91 -1.91 2.75
CA ALA A 44 0.49 -2.11 3.01
C ALA A 44 0.19 -2.32 4.50
N ASN A 45 1.05 -3.02 5.22
CA ASN A 45 0.92 -3.20 6.67
C ASN A 45 1.11 -1.88 7.41
N GLU A 46 2.18 -1.15 7.11
CA GLU A 46 2.49 0.14 7.75
C GLU A 46 1.39 1.17 7.46
N ARG A 47 1.04 1.36 6.17
CA ARG A 47 0.02 2.32 5.74
C ARG A 47 -1.38 1.88 6.19
N GLY A 48 -1.66 0.58 6.21
CA GLY A 48 -2.90 0.02 6.73
C GLY A 48 -3.11 0.37 8.20
N GLN A 49 -2.06 0.22 9.03
CA GLN A 49 -2.09 0.61 10.43
C GLN A 49 -2.30 2.13 10.59
N LYS A 50 -1.60 2.95 9.80
CA LYS A 50 -1.80 4.41 9.78
C LYS A 50 -3.24 4.79 9.45
N LEU A 51 -3.79 4.24 8.38
CA LEU A 51 -5.16 4.52 7.93
C LEU A 51 -6.20 4.07 8.97
N GLN A 52 -6.00 2.92 9.60
CA GLN A 52 -6.87 2.46 10.69
C GLN A 52 -6.86 3.45 11.86
N ALA A 53 -5.68 3.90 12.29
CA ALA A 53 -5.56 4.86 13.38
C ALA A 53 -6.18 6.23 13.02
N LEU A 54 -5.93 6.75 11.81
CA LEU A 54 -6.51 8.00 11.33
C LEU A 54 -8.04 7.95 11.24
N ARG A 55 -8.59 6.85 10.72
CA ARG A 55 -10.06 6.64 10.65
C ARG A 55 -10.67 6.49 12.03
N ALA A 56 -10.00 5.81 12.96
CA ALA A 56 -10.43 5.72 14.36
C ALA A 56 -10.46 7.10 15.02
N MET A 57 -9.41 7.92 14.83
CA MET A 57 -9.40 9.31 15.31
C MET A 57 -10.56 10.11 14.73
N LYS A 58 -10.77 10.05 13.41
CA LYS A 58 -11.87 10.76 12.73
C LYS A 58 -13.23 10.35 13.26
N GLN A 59 -13.48 9.05 13.40
CA GLN A 59 -14.75 8.53 13.90
C GLN A 59 -15.00 8.94 15.36
N ALA A 60 -13.98 8.85 16.22
CA ALA A 60 -14.09 9.23 17.62
C ALA A 60 -14.34 10.75 17.77
N HIS A 61 -13.67 11.60 16.99
CA HIS A 61 -13.93 13.06 16.98
C HIS A 61 -15.38 13.39 16.62
N LEU A 62 -15.90 12.83 15.53
CA LEU A 62 -17.31 13.02 15.13
C LEU A 62 -18.29 12.55 16.21
N THR A 63 -17.94 11.46 16.89
CA THR A 63 -18.77 10.90 17.97
C THR A 63 -18.71 11.77 19.23
N MET A 64 -17.55 12.33 19.55
CA MET A 64 -17.37 13.32 20.62
C MET A 64 -18.19 14.58 20.35
N GLU A 65 -18.17 15.12 19.13
CA GLU A 65 -18.99 16.27 18.75
C GLU A 65 -20.48 15.98 18.90
N LYS A 66 -20.93 14.79 18.47
CA LYS A 66 -22.31 14.34 18.69
C LYS A 66 -22.70 14.31 20.16
N TYR A 67 -21.83 13.78 21.03
CA TYR A 67 -22.12 13.75 22.47
C TYR A 67 -22.06 15.15 23.09
N SER A 68 -21.13 16.01 22.66
CA SER A 68 -21.06 17.41 23.07
C SER A 68 -22.37 18.12 22.73
N PHE A 69 -22.86 17.98 21.49
CA PHE A 69 -24.16 18.50 21.07
C PHE A 69 -25.34 17.91 21.86
N ALA A 70 -25.33 16.60 22.15
CA ALA A 70 -26.39 15.97 22.93
C ALA A 70 -26.42 16.48 24.38
N ILE A 71 -25.26 16.70 24.99
CA ILE A 71 -25.14 17.32 26.31
C ILE A 71 -25.66 18.76 26.26
N LEU A 72 -25.31 19.50 25.21
CA LEU A 72 -25.74 20.88 24.98
C LEU A 72 -27.23 21.04 24.71
N ASN A 73 -27.95 20.02 24.23
CA ASN A 73 -29.38 20.09 23.96
C ASN A 73 -30.24 19.33 24.98
N GLY A 74 -29.63 18.42 25.76
CA GLY A 74 -30.29 17.51 26.70
C GLY A 74 -30.68 18.14 28.04
N PHE A 75 -31.15 19.39 28.05
CA PHE A 75 -31.37 20.25 29.23
C PHE A 75 -32.38 19.74 30.30
N ALA A 76 -32.90 18.51 30.23
CA ALA A 76 -34.00 18.06 31.09
C ALA A 76 -33.70 16.81 31.96
N ASP A 77 -32.75 15.94 31.61
CA ASP A 77 -32.45 14.73 32.40
C ASP A 77 -30.95 14.63 32.73
N SER A 78 -30.62 14.87 34.00
CA SER A 78 -29.23 14.82 34.49
C SER A 78 -28.58 13.46 34.30
N LYS A 79 -29.33 12.36 34.41
CA LYS A 79 -28.78 11.01 34.20
C LYS A 79 -28.36 10.78 32.76
N GLN A 80 -29.12 11.33 31.81
CA GLN A 80 -28.81 11.22 30.39
C GLN A 80 -27.57 12.04 30.03
N VAL A 81 -27.45 13.26 30.59
CA VAL A 81 -26.27 14.11 30.43
C VAL A 81 -25.02 13.41 30.98
N ASP A 82 -25.11 12.81 32.16
CA ASP A 82 -23.98 12.06 32.76
C ASP A 82 -23.58 10.86 31.90
N ALA A 83 -24.55 10.13 31.33
CA ALA A 83 -24.28 9.03 30.42
C ALA A 83 -23.56 9.50 29.13
N TYR A 84 -23.95 10.64 28.57
CA TYR A 84 -23.26 11.22 27.41
C TYR A 84 -21.85 11.70 27.76
N ARG A 85 -21.64 12.26 28.97
CA ARG A 85 -20.32 12.66 29.45
C ARG A 85 -19.38 11.46 29.56
N GLN A 86 -19.85 10.34 30.11
CA GLN A 86 -19.07 9.10 30.18
C GLN A 86 -18.70 8.58 28.78
N LYS A 87 -19.65 8.58 27.83
CA LYS A 87 -19.37 8.18 26.45
C LYS A 87 -18.39 9.12 25.76
N TYR A 88 -18.52 10.43 25.96
CA TYR A 88 -17.56 11.42 25.47
C TYR A 88 -16.14 11.13 25.99
N GLN A 89 -15.99 10.84 27.28
CA GLN A 89 -14.68 10.50 27.87
C GLN A 89 -14.10 9.21 27.30
N ALA A 90 -14.93 8.20 27.04
CA ALA A 90 -14.49 6.96 26.39
C ALA A 90 -13.96 7.23 24.97
N GLU A 91 -14.67 8.04 24.17
CA GLU A 91 -14.19 8.43 22.85
C GLU A 91 -12.92 9.28 22.91
N ALA A 92 -12.78 10.17 23.91
CA ALA A 92 -11.55 10.93 24.12
C ALA A 92 -10.34 10.00 24.38
N GLN A 93 -10.55 8.93 25.14
CA GLN A 93 -9.53 7.89 25.35
C GLN A 93 -9.23 7.13 24.05
N ALA A 94 -10.24 6.81 23.25
CA ALA A 94 -10.06 6.17 21.94
C ALA A 94 -9.24 7.05 20.98
N VAL A 95 -9.49 8.36 20.94
CA VAL A 95 -8.67 9.32 20.19
C VAL A 95 -7.22 9.28 20.68
N ASN A 96 -6.98 9.29 21.99
CA ASN A 96 -5.61 9.23 22.53
C ASN A 96 -4.89 7.91 22.17
N GLN A 97 -5.59 6.78 22.20
CA GLN A 97 -5.01 5.50 21.79
C GLN A 97 -4.66 5.47 20.30
N ALA A 98 -5.58 5.94 19.45
CA ALA A 98 -5.37 6.02 18.02
C ALA A 98 -4.26 7.03 17.66
N TRP A 99 -4.20 8.15 18.39
CA TRP A 99 -3.11 9.12 18.30
C TRP A 99 -1.75 8.45 18.57
N ASN A 100 -1.59 7.77 19.70
CA ASN A 100 -0.33 7.13 20.07
C ASN A 100 0.07 6.06 19.05
N THR A 101 -0.92 5.31 18.54
CA THR A 101 -0.70 4.30 17.48
C THR A 101 -0.16 4.95 16.22
N TYR A 102 -0.77 6.06 15.78
CA TYR A 102 -0.32 6.78 14.59
C TYR A 102 1.01 7.51 14.80
N GLU A 103 1.25 8.07 15.99
CA GLU A 103 2.47 8.78 16.35
C GLU A 103 3.70 7.87 16.31
N ALA A 104 3.55 6.62 16.77
CA ALA A 104 4.61 5.61 16.79
C ALA A 104 5.09 5.18 15.40
N VAL A 105 4.28 5.37 14.35
CA VAL A 105 4.66 5.01 12.98
C VAL A 105 5.42 6.16 12.32
N ALA A 106 6.50 5.83 11.62
CA ALA A 106 7.31 6.79 10.86
C ALA A 106 6.44 7.53 9.84
N LYS A 107 6.72 8.81 9.60
CA LYS A 107 5.96 9.66 8.67
C LYS A 107 6.90 10.10 7.56
N ASP A 108 6.39 10.12 6.34
CA ASP A 108 7.13 10.77 5.25
C ASP A 108 7.08 12.29 5.38
N ALA A 109 7.82 13.01 4.53
CA ALA A 109 7.94 14.47 4.62
C ALA A 109 6.59 15.20 4.39
N GLY A 110 5.77 14.71 3.46
CA GLY A 110 4.45 15.30 3.17
C GLY A 110 3.47 15.05 4.31
N GLU A 111 3.45 13.82 4.82
CA GLU A 111 2.65 13.39 5.96
C GLU A 111 3.03 14.15 7.25
N SER A 112 4.32 14.36 7.48
CA SER A 112 4.85 15.02 8.69
C SER A 112 4.34 16.45 8.84
N GLN A 113 4.29 17.22 7.74
CA GLN A 113 3.80 18.59 7.79
C GLN A 113 2.31 18.65 8.16
N ILE A 114 1.49 17.82 7.51
CA ILE A 114 0.05 17.75 7.79
C ILE A 114 -0.19 17.28 9.24
N TRP A 115 0.65 16.37 9.74
CA TRP A 115 0.56 15.90 11.12
C TRP A 115 0.87 16.99 12.16
N VAL A 116 1.88 17.82 11.91
CA VAL A 116 2.20 18.96 12.80
C VAL A 116 1.03 19.95 12.84
N ASP A 117 0.45 20.27 11.68
CA ASP A 117 -0.69 21.18 11.62
C ASP A 117 -1.93 20.58 12.31
N TYR A 118 -2.17 19.28 12.13
CA TYR A 118 -3.20 18.55 12.86
C TYR A 118 -2.98 18.59 14.38
N ALA A 119 -1.75 18.39 14.84
CA ALA A 119 -1.41 18.42 16.25
C ALA A 119 -1.73 19.77 16.90
N ALA A 120 -1.39 20.86 16.20
CA ALA A 120 -1.71 22.21 16.63
C ALA A 120 -3.23 22.44 16.66
N ALA A 121 -3.94 22.07 15.59
CA ALA A 121 -5.40 22.18 15.51
C ALA A 121 -6.10 21.39 16.62
N ARG A 122 -5.57 20.20 16.97
CA ARG A 122 -6.10 19.36 18.05
C ARG A 122 -5.99 20.01 19.40
N GLN A 123 -4.88 20.66 19.71
CA GLN A 123 -4.73 21.37 20.98
C GLN A 123 -5.76 22.51 21.11
N VAL A 124 -6.00 23.25 20.03
CA VAL A 124 -7.03 24.30 19.99
C VAL A 124 -8.42 23.70 20.17
N TRP A 125 -8.73 22.65 19.41
CA TRP A 125 -10.02 21.95 19.49
C TRP A 125 -10.30 21.39 20.89
N GLN A 126 -9.31 20.74 21.52
CA GLN A 126 -9.43 20.20 22.88
C GLN A 126 -9.70 21.30 23.90
N LYS A 127 -8.97 22.41 23.81
CA LYS A 127 -9.17 23.55 24.71
C LYS A 127 -10.56 24.14 24.57
N GLU A 128 -11.06 24.31 23.35
CA GLU A 128 -12.41 24.82 23.11
C GLU A 128 -13.50 23.86 23.62
N GLN A 129 -13.31 22.56 23.44
CA GLN A 129 -14.20 21.54 23.98
C GLN A 129 -14.20 21.53 25.51
N ASP A 130 -13.04 21.59 26.15
CA ASP A 130 -12.93 21.66 27.61
C ASP A 130 -13.62 22.90 28.17
N ASP A 131 -13.47 24.06 27.51
CA ASP A 131 -14.15 25.29 27.89
C ASP A 131 -15.68 25.16 27.74
N LEU A 132 -16.16 24.55 26.66
CA LEU A 132 -17.59 24.26 26.46
C LEU A 132 -18.14 23.33 27.56
N LEU A 133 -17.43 22.25 27.88
CA LEU A 133 -17.83 21.31 28.94
C LEU A 133 -17.82 21.97 30.34
N LYS A 134 -16.89 22.90 30.61
CA LYS A 134 -16.87 23.66 31.86
C LYS A 134 -18.09 24.58 31.97
N LEU A 135 -18.47 25.28 30.90
CA LEU A 135 -19.66 26.15 30.90
C LEU A 135 -20.94 25.36 31.24
N GLN A 136 -21.02 24.09 30.83
CA GLN A 136 -22.16 23.21 31.14
C GLN A 136 -22.29 22.85 32.63
N THR A 137 -21.20 22.95 33.40
CA THR A 137 -21.26 22.73 34.86
C THR A 137 -21.70 23.96 35.65
N GLN A 138 -21.85 25.11 34.99
CA GLN A 138 -22.28 26.35 35.63
C GLN A 138 -23.81 26.42 35.71
N PRO A 139 -24.38 27.16 36.69
CA PRO A 139 -25.81 27.41 36.74
C PRO A 139 -26.29 28.05 35.43
N LEU A 140 -27.26 27.42 34.77
CA LEU A 140 -27.79 27.88 33.50
C LEU A 140 -28.48 29.24 33.71
N SER A 141 -27.87 30.28 33.13
CA SER A 141 -28.42 31.63 33.05
C SER A 141 -28.46 32.07 31.59
N GLY A 142 -29.25 33.10 31.27
CA GLY A 142 -29.31 33.63 29.90
C GLY A 142 -27.93 34.00 29.34
N LYS A 143 -27.03 34.51 30.20
CA LYS A 143 -25.63 34.80 29.81
C LYS A 143 -24.82 33.54 29.50
N VAL A 144 -24.94 32.51 30.34
CA VAL A 144 -24.25 31.21 30.14
C VAL A 144 -24.75 30.53 28.86
N LEU A 145 -26.06 30.54 28.61
CA LEU A 145 -26.65 29.99 27.37
C LEU A 145 -26.18 30.74 26.13
N GLN A 146 -26.10 32.07 26.19
CA GLN A 146 -25.57 32.88 25.10
C GLN A 146 -24.08 32.60 24.83
N GLU A 147 -23.27 32.46 25.87
CA GLU A 147 -21.85 32.13 25.72
C GLU A 147 -21.63 30.73 25.15
N ILE A 148 -22.44 29.74 25.58
CA ILE A 148 -22.47 28.40 25.02
C ILE A 148 -22.78 28.46 23.52
N ALA A 149 -23.81 29.20 23.10
CA ALA A 149 -24.20 29.31 21.70
C ALA A 149 -23.09 29.95 20.84
N VAL A 150 -22.49 31.05 21.31
CA VAL A 150 -21.40 31.74 20.61
C VAL A 150 -20.17 30.84 20.47
N ARG A 151 -19.78 30.15 21.54
CA ARG A 151 -18.60 29.27 21.52
C ARG A 151 -18.83 28.02 20.69
N THR A 152 -20.03 27.44 20.71
CA THR A 152 -20.37 26.29 19.86
C THR A 152 -20.29 26.69 18.38
N ALA A 153 -20.88 27.83 18.00
CA ALA A 153 -20.80 28.34 16.63
C ALA A 153 -19.35 28.62 16.19
N ARG A 154 -18.53 29.18 17.08
CA ARG A 154 -17.10 29.39 16.82
C ARG A 154 -16.36 28.07 16.64
N HIS A 155 -16.60 27.10 17.52
CA HIS A 155 -15.96 25.79 17.52
C HIS A 155 -16.22 25.04 16.22
N GLU A 156 -17.48 24.98 15.79
CA GLU A 156 -17.89 24.40 14.50
C GLU A 156 -17.29 25.18 13.32
N ALA A 157 -17.21 26.51 13.43
CA ALA A 157 -16.68 27.35 12.36
C ALA A 157 -15.15 27.27 12.21
N SER A 158 -14.37 26.95 13.25
CA SER A 158 -12.91 26.88 13.14
C SER A 158 -12.36 25.50 13.47
N ALA A 159 -12.34 25.14 14.75
CA ALA A 159 -11.54 24.02 15.23
C ALA A 159 -12.04 22.68 14.70
N GLY A 160 -13.36 22.46 14.64
CA GLY A 160 -13.93 21.23 14.06
C GLY A 160 -13.59 21.07 12.57
N ARG A 161 -13.73 22.15 11.79
CA ARG A 161 -13.38 22.15 10.36
C ARG A 161 -11.89 21.90 10.11
N ASP A 162 -11.01 22.48 10.92
CA ASP A 162 -9.57 22.27 10.79
C ASP A 162 -9.20 20.81 11.11
N ILE A 163 -9.77 20.23 12.17
CA ILE A 163 -9.59 18.80 12.49
C ILE A 163 -10.03 17.91 11.34
N GLU A 164 -11.22 18.16 10.77
CA GLU A 164 -11.72 17.37 9.65
C GLU A 164 -10.83 17.52 8.41
N LYS A 165 -10.42 18.74 8.10
CA LYS A 165 -9.54 19.07 6.97
C LYS A 165 -8.22 18.31 7.09
N TYR A 166 -7.56 18.38 8.24
CA TYR A 166 -6.26 17.75 8.43
C TYR A 166 -6.35 16.22 8.50
N LEU A 167 -7.32 15.65 9.23
CA LEU A 167 -7.52 14.19 9.25
C LEU A 167 -7.84 13.63 7.87
N SER A 168 -8.70 14.31 7.11
CA SER A 168 -9.02 13.90 5.74
C SER A 168 -7.82 14.06 4.81
N GLY A 169 -6.99 15.08 5.03
CA GLY A 169 -5.72 15.26 4.34
C GLY A 169 -4.74 14.12 4.60
N LEU A 170 -4.55 13.72 5.87
CA LEU A 170 -3.70 12.60 6.26
C LEU A 170 -4.18 11.27 5.69
N ILE A 171 -5.50 11.03 5.73
CA ILE A 171 -6.11 9.82 5.15
C ILE A 171 -5.87 9.79 3.65
N ARG A 172 -6.17 10.90 2.95
CA ARG A 172 -5.99 11.00 1.50
C ARG A 172 -4.53 10.80 1.09
N HIS A 173 -3.60 11.43 1.81
CA HIS A 173 -2.16 11.27 1.55
C HIS A 173 -1.74 9.81 1.65
N ASN A 174 -2.11 9.13 2.74
CA ASN A 174 -1.78 7.71 2.92
C ASN A 174 -2.46 6.79 1.89
N GLU A 175 -3.70 7.07 1.49
CA GLU A 175 -4.40 6.33 0.43
C GLU A 175 -3.73 6.54 -0.94
N GLN A 176 -3.31 7.77 -1.25
CA GLN A 176 -2.61 8.09 -2.49
C GLN A 176 -1.24 7.42 -2.55
N THR A 177 -0.44 7.50 -1.49
CA THR A 177 0.87 6.84 -1.45
C THR A 177 0.74 5.33 -1.59
N LEU A 178 -0.25 4.71 -0.92
CA LEU A 178 -0.50 3.27 -1.07
C LEU A 178 -0.90 2.90 -2.51
N ALA A 179 -1.73 3.72 -3.16
CA ALA A 179 -2.11 3.52 -4.56
C ALA A 179 -0.91 3.70 -5.51
N GLU A 180 -0.02 4.66 -5.25
CA GLU A 180 1.21 4.86 -6.02
C GLU A 180 2.18 3.67 -5.88
N GLU A 181 2.33 3.13 -4.67
CA GLU A 181 3.15 1.94 -4.41
C GLU A 181 2.59 0.69 -5.11
N GLN A 182 1.26 0.51 -5.08
CA GLN A 182 0.59 -0.55 -5.85
C GLN A 182 0.76 -0.37 -7.36
N GLY A 183 0.69 0.87 -7.86
CA GLY A 183 0.90 1.19 -9.26
C GLY A 183 2.33 0.91 -9.73
N LYS A 184 3.33 1.24 -8.91
CA LYS A 184 4.74 0.91 -9.18
C LYS A 184 4.94 -0.61 -9.27
N LEU A 185 4.35 -1.37 -8.35
CA LEU A 185 4.43 -2.83 -8.41
C LEU A 185 3.82 -3.37 -9.71
N ALA A 186 2.67 -2.87 -10.14
CA ALA A 186 2.06 -3.29 -11.40
C ALA A 186 3.00 -3.01 -12.60
N GLY A 187 3.67 -1.86 -12.61
CA GLY A 187 4.70 -1.52 -13.60
C GLY A 187 5.89 -2.49 -13.57
N ASP A 188 6.43 -2.79 -12.39
CA ASP A 188 7.54 -3.74 -12.22
C ASP A 188 7.15 -5.15 -12.70
N MET A 189 5.91 -5.58 -12.47
CA MET A 189 5.39 -6.86 -12.96
C MET A 189 5.31 -6.90 -14.49
N ASP A 190 4.92 -5.80 -15.13
CA ASP A 190 4.86 -5.72 -16.58
C ASP A 190 6.26 -5.69 -17.22
N GLU A 191 7.23 -5.02 -16.58
CA GLU A 191 8.64 -5.08 -16.99
C GLU A 191 9.20 -6.51 -16.85
N LEU A 192 8.91 -7.19 -15.74
CA LEU A 192 9.32 -8.59 -15.55
C LEU A 192 8.72 -9.51 -16.62
N ARG A 193 7.45 -9.32 -16.98
CA ARG A 193 6.78 -10.05 -18.07
C ARG A 193 7.46 -9.80 -19.41
N LEU A 194 7.89 -8.57 -19.69
CA LEU A 194 8.63 -8.23 -20.90
C LEU A 194 9.98 -8.93 -20.95
N ILE A 195 10.72 -8.95 -19.83
CA ILE A 195 12.01 -9.66 -19.71
C ILE A 195 11.81 -11.16 -19.94
N LEU A 196 10.82 -11.78 -19.29
CA LEU A 196 10.49 -13.19 -19.45
C LEU A 196 10.09 -13.53 -20.89
N ALA A 197 9.30 -12.67 -21.55
CA ALA A 197 8.94 -12.83 -22.95
C ALA A 197 10.16 -12.74 -23.88
N GLY A 198 11.04 -11.76 -23.66
CA GLY A 198 12.30 -11.61 -24.41
C GLY A 198 13.24 -12.81 -24.23
N MET A 199 13.37 -13.30 -23.00
CA MET A 199 14.12 -14.53 -22.72
C MET A 199 13.54 -15.75 -23.41
N THR A 200 12.21 -15.90 -23.41
CA THR A 200 11.52 -16.99 -24.11
C THR A 200 11.76 -16.92 -25.62
N ALA A 201 11.72 -15.72 -26.20
CA ALA A 201 12.03 -15.50 -27.61
C ALA A 201 13.50 -15.86 -27.93
N LEU A 202 14.45 -15.46 -27.07
CA LEU A 202 15.86 -15.81 -27.21
C LEU A 202 16.08 -17.33 -27.15
N ILE A 203 15.46 -18.01 -26.19
CA ILE A 203 15.53 -19.47 -26.05
C ILE A 203 14.95 -20.15 -27.29
N THR A 204 13.81 -19.66 -27.80
CA THR A 204 13.18 -20.17 -29.03
C THR A 204 14.09 -19.99 -30.23
N LEU A 205 14.76 -18.83 -30.36
CA LEU A 205 15.73 -18.55 -31.41
C LEU A 205 16.94 -19.49 -31.32
N VAL A 206 17.51 -19.67 -30.11
CA VAL A 206 18.64 -20.58 -29.88
C VAL A 206 18.25 -22.02 -30.20
N ALA A 207 17.05 -22.46 -29.80
CA ALA A 207 16.53 -23.78 -30.13
C ALA A 207 16.35 -23.96 -31.65
N ALA A 208 15.84 -22.95 -32.35
CA ALA A 208 15.69 -22.98 -33.81
C ALA A 208 17.04 -23.04 -34.54
N VAL A 209 18.03 -22.23 -34.10
CA VAL A 209 19.39 -22.26 -34.66
C VAL A 209 20.06 -23.61 -34.41
N LEU A 210 19.93 -24.18 -33.21
CA LEU A 210 20.42 -25.52 -32.91
C LEU A 210 19.75 -26.58 -33.79
N ALA A 211 18.43 -26.51 -34.00
CA ALA A 211 17.71 -27.43 -34.87
C ALA A 211 18.22 -27.37 -36.33
N VAL A 212 18.47 -26.17 -36.86
CA VAL A 212 19.04 -25.97 -38.21
C VAL A 212 20.46 -26.50 -38.32
N LEU A 213 21.32 -26.20 -37.33
CA LEU A 213 22.71 -26.69 -37.30
C LEU A 213 22.80 -28.22 -37.17
N LEU A 214 21.88 -28.83 -36.43
CA LEU A 214 21.78 -30.28 -36.32
C LEU A 214 21.29 -30.91 -37.64
N ALA A 215 20.25 -30.35 -38.26
CA ALA A 215 19.72 -30.83 -39.55
C ALA A 215 20.72 -30.68 -40.71
N GLY A 216 21.51 -29.59 -40.74
CA GLY A 216 22.55 -29.38 -41.75
C GLY A 216 23.73 -30.35 -41.63
N SER A 217 23.95 -30.95 -40.45
CA SER A 217 25.03 -31.92 -40.23
C SER A 217 24.74 -33.33 -40.78
N ASP A 218 23.47 -33.67 -41.05
CA ASP A 218 23.07 -34.94 -41.69
C ASP A 218 23.13 -34.91 -43.23
N ALA A 219 23.05 -33.73 -43.84
CA ALA A 219 23.04 -33.57 -45.31
C ALA A 219 24.37 -33.99 -45.99
N GLY A 220 25.45 -34.19 -45.22
CA GLY A 220 26.72 -34.71 -45.72
C GLY A 220 26.79 -36.24 -45.85
N GLY A 221 25.91 -36.98 -45.16
CA GLY A 221 25.92 -38.45 -45.12
C GLY A 221 25.21 -39.11 -46.30
N THR A 222 24.14 -38.50 -46.80
CA THR A 222 23.29 -39.07 -47.86
C THR A 222 23.91 -38.96 -49.27
N ARG A 223 24.86 -38.05 -49.51
CA ARG A 223 25.57 -37.96 -50.80
C ARG A 223 26.58 -39.09 -51.07
N ARG A 224 26.99 -39.87 -50.07
CA ARG A 224 27.90 -41.02 -50.29
C ARG A 224 27.17 -42.34 -50.55
N GLY A 225 25.87 -42.44 -50.24
CA GLY A 225 25.06 -43.65 -50.51
C GLY A 225 24.63 -43.80 -51.97
N PHE A 226 24.44 -42.69 -52.70
CA PHE A 226 23.89 -42.73 -54.07
C PHE A 226 24.91 -43.00 -55.19
N ARG A 227 26.21 -43.10 -54.88
CA ARG A 227 27.26 -43.39 -55.88
C ARG A 227 27.66 -44.88 -55.97
N ARG A 228 27.00 -45.78 -55.22
CA ARG A 228 27.31 -47.23 -55.23
C ARG A 228 26.24 -48.12 -55.88
N ILE A 229 25.23 -47.57 -56.56
CA ILE A 229 24.14 -48.36 -57.18
C ILE A 229 24.10 -48.17 -58.71
N ASN A 230 25.22 -47.85 -59.37
CA ASN A 230 25.30 -47.86 -60.85
C ASN A 230 26.69 -48.32 -61.33
N GLY A 231 27.04 -49.56 -61.01
CA GLY A 231 28.19 -50.26 -61.59
C GLY A 231 28.15 -51.71 -61.18
N ILE A 232 28.32 -52.62 -62.15
CA ILE A 232 28.03 -54.07 -62.17
C ILE A 232 26.58 -54.28 -62.64
N GLU A 233 26.27 -54.72 -63.86
CA GLU A 233 26.99 -55.44 -64.93
C GLU A 233 26.39 -55.05 -66.29
#